data_AF-A0A182S8J4-F1
#
_entry.id   AF-A0A182S8J4-F1
#
_cell.length_a   1.000
_cell.length_b   1.000
_cell.length_c   1.000
_cell.angle_alpha   90.00
_cell.angle_beta   90.00
_cell.angle_gamma   90.00
#
_symmetry.space_group_name_H-M   'P 1'
#
loop_
_entity.id
_entity.type
_entity.pdbx_description
1 polymer ?
#
loop_
_entity_poly.entity_id
_entity_poly.type
_entity_poly.pdbx_seq_one_letter_code
_entity_poly.pdbx_strand_id
1 'polypeptide(L)'
;MGNNGNLSKAELFIQNLNAKNAKKLAFALVLGFVVYHAFLHMRYGSDSCKWLLSAGRFKGDKEWQPYGCMLHKYTETDTRKCLRYLAFWGNQNHFVLIGDERLRSLSLEFIDYLRSSETENNSKQSSNTKNTENVQFTDYKLRLRVEYIYANEVSKSLIDEFIKWEHEEDPPSLIIASCTYPTFQRGNVTEDIQKAYEKNLTRLVSPIDRLYAKKTKIIWKQQDPVDQESSPDEWKNVRNEDVDRINQAASNILLYSEAKIWSSSNMIASGLVDEFADGQKLSSLTLKHDVQILLNMYCNDYMNYNDGTCCSSAEPYTIIQVTTYAFLAVCASIATAMYVRKLIVKWRGIHTYMPLNQPATTDTQSPLSALASLAVIMTYFYLCDRTNFFMKENKYYSEFSFWIPVGYVFALGLFFTEDSKLTKVLHRDQTDELKGWMQIVILIYYMTGASHILPIYMHIKVLISGFLFLSGYAHFTYWWQTGNAGLVRFLNVMFRVNFLTVILCLCMNRPYQFYFFVPLLSFWYSIMYLMLSLPPRITAQIAEANPYQYLYVVVKFITMLATVTVLYMSEVFFERIFV
;
A
#
# COMPACT_ATOMS: atom_id res chain seq x y z
N MET A 1 -34.60 30.87 35.37
CA MET A 1 -33.31 30.95 36.08
C MET A 1 -33.12 29.62 36.81
N GLY A 2 -32.20 28.76 36.34
CA GLY A 2 -31.95 27.45 36.94
C GLY A 2 -30.46 27.18 37.01
N ASN A 3 -29.94 27.07 38.23
CA ASN A 3 -28.63 26.57 38.66
C ASN A 3 -27.48 26.55 37.64
N ASN A 4 -26.79 27.68 37.50
CA ASN A 4 -25.36 27.66 37.17
C ASN A 4 -24.57 27.31 38.43
N GLY A 5 -24.54 26.02 38.79
CA GLY A 5 -23.50 25.51 39.68
C GLY A 5 -22.16 25.62 38.95
N ASN A 6 -21.14 26.14 39.62
CA ASN A 6 -19.77 26.21 39.09
C ASN A 6 -19.26 24.78 38.82
N LEU A 7 -19.47 24.29 37.60
CA LEU A 7 -18.91 23.03 37.11
C LEU A 7 -17.39 23.06 37.33
N SER A 8 -16.86 22.00 37.92
CA SER A 8 -15.42 21.86 38.10
C SER A 8 -14.72 21.86 36.74
N LYS A 9 -13.47 22.33 36.66
CA LYS A 9 -12.65 22.25 35.44
C LYS A 9 -12.61 20.82 34.86
N ALA A 10 -12.66 19.81 35.74
CA ALA A 10 -12.72 18.41 35.35
C ALA A 10 -14.05 18.03 34.68
N GLU A 11 -15.19 18.48 35.20
CA GLU A 11 -16.51 18.20 34.61
C GLU A 11 -16.69 18.90 33.27
N LEU A 12 -16.17 20.13 33.16
CA LEU A 12 -16.17 20.89 31.90
C LEU A 12 -15.26 20.23 30.85
N PHE A 13 -14.14 19.64 31.29
CA PHE A 13 -13.28 18.82 30.42
C PHE A 13 -13.99 17.54 29.96
N ILE A 14 -14.64 16.80 30.87
CA ILE A 14 -15.39 15.58 30.54
C ILE A 14 -16.54 15.89 29.57
N GLN A 15 -17.27 17.00 29.76
CA GLN A 15 -18.32 17.42 28.81
C GLN A 15 -17.77 17.73 27.41
N ASN A 16 -16.50 18.16 27.33
CA ASN A 16 -15.83 18.38 26.05
C ASN A 16 -15.32 17.09 25.39
N LEU A 17 -15.16 15.99 26.13
CA LEU A 17 -14.85 14.66 25.60
C LEU A 17 -16.09 13.99 25.01
N ASN A 18 -16.59 14.55 23.90
CA ASN A 18 -17.74 14.04 23.19
C ASN A 18 -17.42 13.76 21.71
N ALA A 19 -18.25 12.91 21.08
CA ALA A 19 -18.07 12.50 19.69
C ALA A 19 -18.05 13.67 18.69
N LYS A 20 -18.73 14.79 19.00
CA LYS A 20 -18.77 15.97 18.13
C LYS A 20 -17.41 16.69 18.13
N ASN A 21 -16.80 16.86 19.30
CA ASN A 21 -15.48 17.45 19.43
C ASN A 21 -14.39 16.52 18.90
N ALA A 22 -14.50 15.21 19.14
CA ALA A 22 -13.60 14.23 18.54
C ALA A 22 -13.61 14.27 17.00
N LYS A 23 -14.79 14.38 16.38
CA LYS A 23 -14.92 14.56 14.92
C LYS A 23 -14.26 15.84 14.41
N LYS A 24 -14.38 16.96 15.14
CA LYS A 24 -13.71 18.23 14.79
C LYS A 24 -12.19 18.10 14.89
N LEU A 25 -11.69 17.49 15.96
CA LEU A 25 -10.27 17.24 16.15
C LEU A 25 -9.72 16.34 15.03
N ALA A 26 -10.41 15.23 14.72
CA ALA A 26 -10.04 14.34 13.64
C ALA A 26 -10.00 15.06 12.28
N PHE A 27 -10.99 15.91 11.99
CA PHE A 27 -10.99 16.73 10.77
C PHE A 27 -9.81 17.71 10.71
N ALA A 28 -9.50 18.38 11.82
CA ALA A 28 -8.34 19.28 11.91
C ALA A 28 -7.01 18.53 11.73
N LEU A 29 -6.87 17.33 12.29
CA LEU A 29 -5.70 16.48 12.10
C LEU A 29 -5.54 16.06 10.63
N VAL A 30 -6.61 15.61 9.97
CA VAL A 30 -6.58 15.27 8.54
C VAL A 30 -6.14 16.47 7.70
N LEU A 31 -6.68 17.66 7.96
CA LEU A 31 -6.27 18.88 7.27
C LEU A 31 -4.78 19.19 7.51
N GLY A 32 -4.32 19.06 8.76
CA GLY A 32 -2.90 19.24 9.12
C GLY A 32 -1.98 18.29 8.37
N PHE A 33 -2.35 17.01 8.25
CA PHE A 33 -1.60 16.03 7.47
C PHE A 33 -1.58 16.37 5.98
N VAL A 34 -2.72 16.81 5.41
CA VAL A 34 -2.76 17.25 4.01
C VAL A 34 -1.77 18.40 3.77
N VAL A 35 -1.79 19.43 4.63
CA VAL A 35 -0.87 20.57 4.50
C VAL A 35 0.60 20.14 4.67
N TYR A 36 0.88 19.28 5.65
CA TYR A 36 2.24 18.76 5.88
C TYR A 36 2.77 17.99 4.67
N HIS A 37 1.98 17.06 4.11
CA HIS A 37 2.37 16.30 2.93
C HIS A 37 2.50 17.18 1.69
N ALA A 38 1.63 18.19 1.53
CA ALA A 38 1.76 19.17 0.45
C ALA A 38 3.11 19.91 0.52
N PHE A 39 3.50 20.39 1.70
CA PHE A 39 4.81 21.03 1.90
C PHE A 39 5.97 20.08 1.63
N LEU A 40 5.85 18.83 2.07
CA LEU A 40 6.86 17.79 1.84
C LEU A 40 7.05 17.51 0.34
N HIS A 41 5.97 17.40 -0.43
CA HIS A 41 6.01 17.23 -1.87
C HIS A 41 6.59 18.45 -2.60
N MET A 42 6.27 19.65 -2.14
CA MET A 42 6.87 20.88 -2.67
C MET A 42 8.39 20.93 -2.47
N ARG A 43 8.90 20.38 -1.36
CA ARG A 43 10.33 20.43 -1.02
C ARG A 43 11.15 19.28 -1.61
N TYR A 44 10.62 18.06 -1.61
CA TYR A 44 11.38 16.85 -1.97
C TYR A 44 10.94 16.19 -3.28
N GLY A 45 9.78 16.58 -3.81
CA GLY A 45 9.16 15.97 -4.98
C GLY A 45 8.32 14.73 -4.67
N SER A 46 7.54 14.30 -5.66
CA SER A 46 6.58 13.19 -5.56
C SER A 46 7.05 11.88 -6.23
N ASP A 47 8.29 11.84 -6.73
CA ASP A 47 8.84 10.67 -7.42
C ASP A 47 9.14 9.53 -6.45
N SER A 48 8.23 8.55 -6.32
CA SER A 48 8.39 7.37 -5.46
C SER A 48 9.66 6.57 -5.76
N CYS A 49 10.25 6.75 -6.94
CA CYS A 49 11.50 6.12 -7.32
C CYS A 49 12.73 6.76 -6.68
N LYS A 50 12.71 8.09 -6.51
CA LYS A 50 13.70 8.81 -5.71
C LYS A 50 13.61 8.42 -4.23
N TRP A 51 12.39 8.22 -3.72
CA TRP A 51 12.17 7.75 -2.35
C TRP A 51 12.73 6.34 -2.14
N LEU A 52 12.48 5.41 -3.07
CA LEU A 52 13.03 4.04 -3.05
C LEU A 52 14.57 3.99 -2.92
N LEU A 53 15.27 4.84 -3.66
CA LEU A 53 16.73 4.85 -3.73
C LEU A 53 17.40 5.67 -2.62
N SER A 54 16.66 6.48 -1.88
CA SER A 54 17.25 7.44 -0.93
C SER A 54 17.37 6.89 0.49
N ALA A 55 16.28 6.53 1.14
CA ALA A 55 16.30 6.15 2.55
C ALA A 55 15.20 5.17 2.93
N GLY A 56 15.42 4.48 4.05
CA GLY A 56 14.48 3.52 4.62
C GLY A 56 14.92 3.09 6.01
N ARG A 57 14.28 2.04 6.50
CA ARG A 57 14.61 1.42 7.79
C ARG A 57 14.40 -0.08 7.73
N PHE A 58 15.11 -0.79 8.59
CA PHE A 58 14.77 -2.17 8.90
C PHE A 58 13.51 -2.23 9.78
N LYS A 59 12.62 -3.14 9.41
CA LYS A 59 11.56 -3.66 10.28
C LYS A 59 12.06 -4.92 10.98
N GLY A 60 11.26 -5.44 11.91
CA GLY A 60 11.69 -6.50 12.84
C GLY A 60 12.50 -7.63 12.21
N ASP A 61 11.91 -8.44 11.34
CA ASP A 61 12.56 -9.60 10.70
C ASP A 61 13.69 -9.27 9.69
N LYS A 62 14.42 -8.17 9.90
CA LYS A 62 15.48 -7.64 9.02
C LYS A 62 14.98 -7.39 7.59
N GLU A 63 13.68 -7.13 7.43
CA GLU A 63 13.11 -6.71 6.15
C GLU A 63 13.30 -5.20 5.97
N TRP A 64 13.82 -4.80 4.80
CA TRP A 64 14.03 -3.41 4.46
C TRP A 64 12.72 -2.74 4.00
N GLN A 65 12.43 -1.56 4.55
CA GLN A 65 11.29 -0.73 4.16
C GLN A 65 11.78 0.67 3.74
N PRO A 66 11.67 1.03 2.45
CA PRO A 66 11.85 2.41 1.99
C PRO A 66 10.81 3.34 2.59
N TYR A 67 11.20 4.59 2.83
CA TYR A 67 10.24 5.61 3.26
C TYR A 67 9.40 6.08 2.07
N GLY A 68 8.09 6.25 2.29
CA GLY A 68 7.22 6.91 1.33
C GLY A 68 6.56 6.02 0.28
N CYS A 69 7.03 4.79 0.08
CA CYS A 69 6.43 3.85 -0.87
C CYS A 69 6.50 2.40 -0.37
N MET A 70 5.65 1.54 -0.96
CA MET A 70 5.59 0.11 -0.65
C MET A 70 6.39 -0.69 -1.68
N LEU A 71 7.23 -1.61 -1.20
CA LEU A 71 7.92 -2.57 -2.04
C LEU A 71 6.99 -3.74 -2.39
N HIS A 72 7.02 -4.17 -3.64
CA HIS A 72 6.55 -5.48 -4.05
C HIS A 72 7.68 -6.49 -3.88
N LYS A 73 7.37 -7.66 -3.32
CA LYS A 73 8.33 -8.75 -3.18
C LYS A 73 8.34 -9.56 -4.47
N TYR A 74 9.29 -9.27 -5.36
CA TYR A 74 9.44 -10.01 -6.59
C TYR A 74 9.78 -11.47 -6.27
N THR A 75 9.10 -12.39 -6.95
CA THR A 75 9.55 -13.77 -7.11
C THR A 75 10.37 -13.91 -8.41
N GLU A 76 11.03 -15.06 -8.55
CA GLU A 76 11.70 -15.41 -9.81
C GLU A 76 10.72 -15.34 -10.99
N THR A 77 9.50 -15.87 -10.80
CA THR A 77 8.47 -15.89 -11.83
C THR A 77 7.99 -14.49 -12.22
N ASP A 78 7.82 -13.60 -11.23
CA ASP A 78 7.44 -12.20 -11.45
C ASP A 78 8.51 -11.45 -12.24
N THR A 79 9.77 -11.69 -11.88
CA THR A 79 10.93 -11.06 -12.51
C THR A 79 11.05 -11.48 -13.98
N ARG A 80 10.98 -12.79 -14.25
CA ARG A 80 11.02 -13.31 -15.64
C ARG A 80 9.83 -12.80 -16.44
N LYS A 81 8.64 -12.68 -15.83
CA LYS A 81 7.44 -12.12 -16.47
C LYS A 81 7.63 -10.66 -16.85
N CYS A 82 8.18 -9.83 -15.95
CA CYS A 82 8.51 -8.44 -16.25
C CYS A 82 9.49 -8.33 -17.44
N LEU A 83 10.62 -9.04 -17.38
CA LEU A 83 11.64 -8.94 -18.43
C LEU A 83 11.14 -9.42 -19.78
N ARG A 84 10.31 -10.49 -19.82
CA ARG A 84 9.63 -10.94 -21.04
C ARG A 84 8.67 -9.90 -21.59
N TYR A 85 7.88 -9.29 -20.72
CA TYR A 85 6.95 -8.23 -21.12
C TYR A 85 7.70 -7.08 -21.78
N LEU A 86 8.78 -6.60 -21.18
CA LEU A 86 9.61 -5.54 -21.74
C LEU A 86 10.24 -5.94 -23.08
N ALA A 87 10.76 -7.17 -23.18
CA ALA A 87 11.32 -7.70 -24.42
C ALA A 87 10.28 -7.81 -25.55
N PHE A 88 9.03 -8.15 -25.22
CA PHE A 88 7.91 -8.21 -26.17
C PHE A 88 7.57 -6.83 -26.74
N TRP A 89 7.61 -5.79 -25.91
CA TRP A 89 7.39 -4.40 -26.35
C TRP A 89 8.60 -3.75 -27.03
N GLY A 90 9.65 -4.52 -27.33
CA GLY A 90 10.81 -4.08 -28.11
C GLY A 90 11.96 -3.51 -27.29
N ASN A 91 11.89 -3.53 -25.94
CA ASN A 91 13.02 -3.10 -25.12
C ASN A 91 14.11 -4.18 -25.09
N GLN A 92 15.37 -3.77 -25.27
CA GLN A 92 16.53 -4.63 -24.99
C GLN A 92 16.86 -4.54 -23.51
N ASN A 93 16.78 -5.64 -22.77
CA ASN A 93 17.13 -5.65 -21.35
C ASN A 93 18.66 -5.76 -21.22
N HIS A 94 19.39 -4.69 -21.55
CA HIS A 94 20.85 -4.64 -21.44
C HIS A 94 21.26 -3.87 -20.19
N PHE A 95 21.76 -4.59 -19.19
CA PHE A 95 22.19 -4.06 -17.90
C PHE A 95 23.71 -4.12 -17.81
N VAL A 96 24.33 -3.00 -17.47
CA VAL A 96 25.76 -2.90 -17.25
C VAL A 96 26.03 -2.48 -15.82
N LEU A 97 26.85 -3.24 -15.11
CA LEU A 97 27.35 -2.93 -13.78
C LEU A 97 28.84 -2.65 -13.89
N ILE A 98 29.28 -1.42 -13.62
CA ILE A 98 30.67 -1.00 -13.72
C ILE A 98 31.19 -0.52 -12.37
N GLY A 99 32.17 -1.23 -11.81
CA GLY A 99 32.62 -0.92 -10.46
C GLY A 99 33.59 -1.92 -9.85
N ASP A 100 33.66 -1.92 -8.53
CA ASP A 100 34.54 -2.77 -7.75
C ASP A 100 33.98 -4.19 -7.51
N GLU A 101 34.71 -4.97 -6.71
CA GLU A 101 34.36 -6.35 -6.36
C GLU A 101 33.03 -6.49 -5.60
N ARG A 102 32.61 -5.43 -4.87
CA ARG A 102 31.31 -5.42 -4.18
C ARG A 102 30.18 -5.30 -5.20
N LEU A 103 30.33 -4.44 -6.20
CA LEU A 103 29.38 -4.37 -7.30
C LEU A 103 29.37 -5.65 -8.16
N ARG A 104 30.52 -6.34 -8.29
CA ARG A 104 30.56 -7.69 -8.88
C ARG A 104 29.67 -8.67 -8.14
N SER A 105 29.73 -8.67 -6.81
CA SER A 105 28.92 -9.55 -5.97
C SER A 105 27.42 -9.31 -6.19
N LEU A 106 26.99 -8.05 -6.32
CA LEU A 106 25.61 -7.70 -6.69
C LEU A 106 25.23 -8.21 -8.09
N SER A 107 26.14 -8.09 -9.07
CA SER A 107 25.88 -8.60 -10.43
C SER A 107 25.67 -10.12 -10.43
N LEU A 108 26.45 -10.85 -9.63
CA LEU A 108 26.36 -12.31 -9.52
C LEU A 108 25.09 -12.74 -8.80
N GLU A 109 24.72 -12.09 -7.69
CA GLU A 109 23.46 -12.38 -6.99
C GLU A 109 22.26 -12.09 -7.90
N PHE A 110 22.31 -11.00 -8.69
CA PHE A 110 21.25 -10.71 -9.65
C PHE A 110 21.12 -11.79 -10.74
N ILE A 111 22.25 -12.29 -11.26
CA ILE A 111 22.26 -13.38 -12.25
C ILE A 111 21.77 -14.69 -11.62
N ASP A 112 22.18 -15.00 -10.38
CA ASP A 112 21.77 -16.20 -9.66
C ASP A 112 20.26 -16.18 -9.36
N TYR A 113 19.73 -15.03 -8.94
CA TYR A 113 18.31 -14.82 -8.71
C TYR A 113 17.46 -15.06 -9.98
N LEU A 114 18.02 -14.88 -11.17
CA LEU A 114 17.35 -15.13 -12.45
C LEU A 114 17.48 -16.57 -12.97
N ARG A 115 18.39 -17.36 -12.38
CA ARG A 115 18.74 -18.70 -12.82
C ARG A 115 17.80 -19.73 -12.19
N SER A 116 16.95 -20.35 -13.01
CA SER A 116 16.26 -21.60 -12.69
C SER A 116 16.87 -22.81 -13.40
N SER A 117 16.45 -24.00 -12.98
CA SER A 117 16.72 -25.27 -13.67
C SER A 117 16.31 -25.28 -15.16
N GLU A 118 15.38 -24.42 -15.60
CA GLU A 118 15.01 -24.27 -17.02
C GLU A 118 16.03 -23.45 -17.84
N THR A 119 16.92 -22.72 -17.17
CA THR A 119 17.82 -21.70 -17.77
C THR A 119 19.18 -22.26 -18.16
N GLU A 120 19.58 -23.41 -17.62
CA GLU A 120 20.89 -24.03 -17.90
C GLU A 120 21.08 -24.37 -19.39
N ASN A 121 19.98 -24.68 -20.10
CA ASN A 121 20.04 -25.01 -21.53
C ASN A 121 20.03 -23.79 -22.47
N ASN A 122 19.67 -22.59 -21.99
CA ASN A 122 19.40 -21.41 -22.84
C ASN A 122 20.20 -20.15 -22.47
N SER A 123 20.94 -20.19 -21.36
CA SER A 123 21.79 -19.09 -20.94
C SER A 123 23.26 -19.40 -21.25
N LYS A 124 24.01 -18.40 -21.67
CA LYS A 124 25.47 -18.48 -21.75
C LYS A 124 26.03 -17.53 -20.70
N GLN A 125 26.76 -18.09 -19.74
CA GLN A 125 27.66 -17.33 -18.89
C GLN A 125 29.07 -17.55 -19.41
N SER A 126 29.70 -16.48 -19.89
CA SER A 126 31.12 -16.50 -20.21
C SER A 126 31.86 -15.93 -19.01
N SER A 127 32.62 -16.76 -18.32
CA SER A 127 33.64 -16.34 -17.36
C SER A 127 35.01 -16.68 -17.95
N ASN A 128 35.80 -15.67 -18.31
CA ASN A 128 37.17 -15.90 -18.72
C ASN A 128 37.94 -16.46 -17.50
N THR A 129 38.38 -17.71 -17.60
CA THR A 129 38.85 -18.52 -16.45
C THR A 129 40.27 -18.18 -16.00
N LYS A 130 40.79 -17.00 -16.33
CA LYS A 130 42.11 -16.53 -15.92
C LYS A 130 42.03 -15.02 -15.69
N ASN A 131 42.09 -14.62 -14.43
CA ASN A 131 42.05 -13.25 -13.90
C ASN A 131 40.65 -12.62 -13.82
N THR A 132 40.57 -11.64 -12.93
CA THR A 132 39.48 -10.78 -12.42
C THR A 132 38.67 -10.02 -13.50
N GLU A 133 38.39 -10.64 -14.64
CA GLU A 133 37.97 -9.97 -15.87
C GLU A 133 36.50 -10.28 -16.20
N ASN A 134 35.71 -9.20 -16.27
CA ASN A 134 34.37 -9.02 -16.83
C ASN A 134 33.43 -10.25 -16.93
N VAL A 135 32.28 -10.18 -16.25
CA VAL A 135 31.25 -11.23 -16.31
C VAL A 135 30.22 -10.84 -17.36
N GLN A 136 29.91 -11.74 -18.30
CA GLN A 136 28.80 -11.54 -19.24
C GLN A 136 27.81 -12.69 -19.15
N PHE A 137 26.55 -12.36 -18.93
CA PHE A 137 25.42 -13.28 -18.89
C PHE A 137 24.39 -12.86 -19.94
N THR A 138 23.97 -13.80 -20.79
CA THR A 138 22.93 -13.56 -21.79
C THR A 138 21.84 -14.62 -21.70
N ASP A 139 20.58 -14.18 -21.61
CA ASP A 139 19.37 -14.99 -21.75
C ASP A 139 18.60 -14.54 -23.01
N TYR A 140 18.65 -15.38 -24.05
CA TYR A 140 18.02 -15.08 -25.34
C TYR A 140 16.49 -15.03 -25.28
N LYS A 141 15.85 -15.78 -24.37
CA LYS A 141 14.39 -15.78 -24.22
C LYS A 141 13.89 -14.49 -23.60
N LEU A 142 14.67 -13.93 -22.68
CA LEU A 142 14.35 -12.67 -22.01
C LEU A 142 14.88 -11.44 -22.78
N ARG A 143 15.63 -11.65 -23.88
CA ARG A 143 16.47 -10.62 -24.52
C ARG A 143 17.26 -9.82 -23.47
N LEU A 144 17.80 -10.54 -22.49
CA LEU A 144 18.50 -10.00 -21.34
C LEU A 144 19.99 -10.19 -21.54
N ARG A 145 20.75 -9.12 -21.35
CA ARG A 145 22.20 -9.13 -21.28
C ARG A 145 22.64 -8.40 -20.02
N VAL A 146 23.34 -9.10 -19.13
CA VAL A 146 23.94 -8.51 -17.92
C VAL A 146 25.45 -8.57 -18.07
N GLU A 147 26.10 -7.41 -18.00
CA GLU A 147 27.54 -7.24 -18.14
C GLU A 147 28.11 -6.60 -16.87
N TYR A 148 29.18 -7.18 -16.36
CA TYR A 148 30.00 -6.59 -15.30
C TYR A 148 31.34 -6.15 -15.87
N ILE A 149 31.73 -4.91 -15.58
CA ILE A 149 33.01 -4.33 -15.97
C ILE A 149 33.76 -3.91 -14.71
N TYR A 150 34.96 -4.44 -14.52
CA TYR A 150 35.78 -4.06 -13.36
C TYR A 150 36.33 -2.64 -13.51
N ALA A 151 36.03 -1.79 -12.54
CA ALA A 151 36.57 -0.44 -12.42
C ALA A 151 36.58 0.01 -10.94
N ASN A 152 37.75 0.03 -10.32
CA ASN A 152 37.91 0.46 -8.93
C ASN A 152 37.99 2.00 -8.76
N GLU A 153 38.37 2.71 -9.82
CA GLU A 153 38.52 4.17 -9.83
C GLU A 153 37.82 4.82 -11.03
N VAL A 154 37.57 6.14 -10.94
CA VAL A 154 37.13 6.95 -12.08
C VAL A 154 38.31 7.22 -13.02
N SER A 155 38.73 6.17 -13.72
CA SER A 155 39.84 6.19 -14.68
C SER A 155 39.40 6.75 -16.03
N LYS A 156 40.39 7.07 -16.88
CA LYS A 156 40.13 7.37 -18.30
C LYS A 156 39.41 6.21 -18.99
N SER A 157 39.74 4.96 -18.67
CA SER A 157 39.08 3.78 -19.25
C SER A 157 37.58 3.73 -18.94
N LEU A 158 37.18 4.09 -17.72
CA LEU A 158 35.76 4.15 -17.35
C LEU A 158 35.05 5.27 -18.11
N ILE A 159 35.67 6.45 -18.21
CA ILE A 159 35.11 7.58 -18.95
C ILE A 159 34.95 7.21 -20.45
N ASP A 160 35.95 6.55 -21.02
CA ASP A 160 35.94 6.11 -22.42
C ASP A 160 34.82 5.08 -22.68
N GLU A 161 34.47 4.21 -21.73
CA GLU A 161 33.30 3.31 -21.84
C GLU A 161 31.96 4.08 -21.84
N PHE A 162 31.80 5.09 -20.97
CA PHE A 162 30.60 5.95 -21.01
C PHE A 162 30.46 6.70 -22.33
N ILE A 163 31.59 7.20 -22.86
CA ILE A 163 31.63 7.86 -24.18
C ILE A 163 31.33 6.85 -25.29
N LYS A 164 31.80 5.61 -25.19
CA LYS A 164 31.49 4.56 -26.16
C LYS A 164 29.99 4.28 -26.21
N TRP A 165 29.34 4.06 -25.06
CA TRP A 165 27.88 3.87 -25.01
C TRP A 165 27.12 5.10 -25.53
N GLU A 166 27.64 6.30 -25.32
CA GLU A 166 27.06 7.51 -25.89
C GLU A 166 27.00 7.46 -27.42
N HIS A 167 27.97 6.82 -28.09
CA HIS A 167 28.02 6.71 -29.56
C HIS A 167 27.33 5.46 -30.11
N GLU A 168 26.94 4.50 -29.27
CA GLU A 168 26.19 3.32 -29.69
C GLU A 168 24.76 3.68 -30.11
N GLU A 169 24.21 2.98 -31.11
CA GLU A 169 22.82 3.16 -31.56
C GLU A 169 21.84 2.76 -30.46
N ASP A 170 22.06 1.59 -29.86
CA ASP A 170 21.29 1.03 -28.76
C ASP A 170 22.17 0.94 -27.50
N PRO A 171 22.27 2.02 -26.68
CA PRO A 171 23.03 1.98 -25.44
C PRO A 171 22.37 1.07 -24.40
N PRO A 172 23.09 0.70 -23.32
CA PRO A 172 22.51 -0.06 -22.22
C PRO A 172 21.23 0.58 -21.67
N SER A 173 20.24 -0.25 -21.33
CA SER A 173 18.97 0.21 -20.73
C SER A 173 19.15 0.65 -19.27
N LEU A 174 20.10 0.04 -18.56
CA LEU A 174 20.42 0.35 -17.18
C LEU A 174 21.94 0.27 -16.96
N ILE A 175 22.53 1.34 -16.43
CA ILE A 175 23.93 1.40 -16.00
C ILE A 175 23.95 1.60 -14.49
N ILE A 176 24.60 0.70 -13.77
CA ILE A 176 24.87 0.82 -12.33
C ILE A 176 26.36 1.03 -12.19
N ALA A 177 26.76 2.21 -11.72
CA ALA A 177 28.16 2.56 -11.54
C ALA A 177 28.51 2.73 -10.05
N SER A 178 29.69 2.29 -9.65
CA SER A 178 30.22 2.53 -8.31
C SER A 178 31.74 2.44 -8.29
N CYS A 179 32.40 3.56 -8.02
CA CYS A 179 33.87 3.62 -8.02
C CYS A 179 34.41 4.51 -6.90
N THR A 180 35.65 4.25 -6.52
CA THR A 180 36.42 5.01 -5.52
C THR A 180 37.61 5.72 -6.20
N TYR A 181 38.76 5.74 -5.54
CA TYR A 181 40.01 6.29 -6.05
C TYR A 181 41.10 5.20 -6.00
N PRO A 182 42.19 5.35 -6.78
CA PRO A 182 43.23 4.33 -6.82
C PRO A 182 43.86 4.17 -5.42
N THR A 183 44.02 2.93 -4.97
CA THR A 183 44.51 2.54 -3.62
C THR A 183 43.57 2.83 -2.45
N PHE A 184 42.26 2.98 -2.67
CA PHE A 184 41.26 3.13 -1.59
C PHE A 184 41.43 2.13 -0.44
N GLN A 185 41.72 0.86 -0.76
CA GLN A 185 41.94 -0.22 0.21
C GLN A 185 43.05 0.10 1.22
N ARG A 186 44.09 0.87 0.83
CA ARG A 186 45.19 1.25 1.73
C ARG A 186 44.80 2.31 2.77
N GLY A 187 43.61 2.90 2.65
CA GLY A 187 43.11 3.95 3.53
C GLY A 187 43.75 5.33 3.26
N ASN A 188 43.53 6.25 4.21
CA ASN A 188 44.11 7.61 4.24
C ASN A 188 43.62 8.55 3.13
N VAL A 189 42.35 8.99 3.22
CA VAL A 189 41.78 10.00 2.30
C VAL A 189 42.28 11.40 2.67
N THR A 190 43.23 11.91 1.88
CA THR A 190 43.67 13.31 1.96
C THR A 190 42.77 14.22 1.12
N GLU A 191 42.78 15.53 1.42
CA GLU A 191 42.01 16.51 0.63
C GLU A 191 42.39 16.50 -0.86
N ASP A 192 43.66 16.26 -1.18
CA ASP A 192 44.15 16.24 -2.57
C ASP A 192 43.60 15.03 -3.34
N ILE A 193 43.51 13.87 -2.68
CA ILE A 193 42.90 12.66 -3.24
C ILE A 193 41.41 12.90 -3.50
N GLN A 194 40.71 13.49 -2.52
CA GLN A 194 39.30 13.83 -2.68
C GLN A 194 39.08 14.80 -3.85
N LYS A 195 39.85 15.89 -3.95
CA LYS A 195 39.76 16.86 -5.06
C LYS A 195 40.07 16.21 -6.42
N ALA A 196 41.03 15.27 -6.47
CA ALA A 196 41.34 14.53 -7.68
C ALA A 196 40.18 13.60 -8.09
N TYR A 197 39.57 12.89 -7.14
CA TYR A 197 38.37 12.08 -7.36
C TYR A 197 37.21 12.93 -7.88
N GLU A 198 36.94 14.06 -7.22
CA GLU A 198 35.90 15.01 -7.62
C GLU A 198 36.11 15.50 -9.06
N LYS A 199 37.33 15.92 -9.40
CA LYS A 199 37.68 16.36 -10.76
C LYS A 199 37.49 15.27 -11.79
N ASN A 200 37.81 14.02 -11.49
CA ASN A 200 37.61 12.92 -12.42
C ASN A 200 36.12 12.60 -12.60
N LEU A 201 35.34 12.62 -11.51
CA LEU A 201 33.92 12.33 -11.53
C LEU A 201 33.11 13.38 -12.30
N THR A 202 33.48 14.67 -12.21
CA THR A 202 32.82 15.73 -12.99
C THR A 202 32.85 15.50 -14.50
N ARG A 203 33.83 14.73 -15.01
CA ARG A 203 33.93 14.37 -16.43
C ARG A 203 32.84 13.39 -16.88
N LEU A 204 32.20 12.68 -15.95
CA LEU A 204 31.09 11.77 -16.26
C LEU A 204 29.74 12.48 -16.34
N VAL A 205 29.59 13.68 -15.77
CA VAL A 205 28.31 14.41 -15.75
C VAL A 205 27.74 14.57 -17.16
N SER A 206 28.54 15.06 -18.10
CA SER A 206 28.06 15.29 -19.47
C SER A 206 27.73 14.00 -20.25
N PRO A 207 28.57 12.93 -20.23
CA PRO A 207 28.19 11.64 -20.78
C PRO A 207 26.90 11.05 -20.17
N ILE A 208 26.72 11.18 -18.85
CA ILE A 208 25.52 10.71 -18.14
C ILE A 208 24.26 11.40 -18.67
N ASP A 209 24.27 12.73 -18.79
CA ASP A 209 23.08 13.47 -19.24
C ASP A 209 22.72 13.14 -20.70
N ARG A 210 23.73 12.88 -21.55
CA ARG A 210 23.52 12.47 -22.94
C ARG A 210 22.99 11.05 -23.06
N LEU A 211 23.45 10.12 -22.23
CA LEU A 211 22.90 8.77 -22.13
C LEU A 211 21.46 8.78 -21.61
N TYR A 212 21.18 9.63 -20.62
CA TYR A 212 19.83 9.82 -20.11
C TYR A 212 18.86 10.31 -21.21
N ALA A 213 19.30 11.22 -22.08
CA ALA A 213 18.51 11.66 -23.23
C ALA A 213 18.18 10.52 -24.21
N LYS A 214 19.01 9.47 -24.28
CA LYS A 214 18.73 8.22 -25.01
C LYS A 214 17.89 7.20 -24.21
N LYS A 215 17.31 7.60 -23.07
CA LYS A 215 16.50 6.77 -22.15
C LYS A 215 17.27 5.70 -21.37
N THR A 216 18.59 5.76 -21.33
CA THR A 216 19.39 4.94 -20.42
C THR A 216 19.16 5.40 -18.98
N LYS A 217 18.85 4.47 -18.07
CA LYS A 217 18.78 4.76 -16.64
C LYS A 217 20.18 4.63 -16.04
N ILE A 218 20.71 5.68 -15.41
CA ILE A 218 22.01 5.65 -14.74
C ILE A 218 21.79 5.72 -13.22
N ILE A 219 22.36 4.76 -12.50
CA ILE A 219 22.36 4.70 -11.04
C ILE A 219 23.80 4.75 -10.55
N TRP A 220 24.07 5.65 -9.60
CA TRP A 220 25.31 5.65 -8.85
C TRP A 220 25.11 4.99 -7.49
N LYS A 221 25.61 3.76 -7.32
CA LYS A 221 25.55 3.04 -6.04
C LYS A 221 26.61 3.63 -5.11
N GLN A 222 26.19 4.07 -3.92
CA GLN A 222 27.12 4.50 -2.90
C GLN A 222 27.98 3.33 -2.41
N GLN A 223 29.22 3.64 -2.03
CA GLN A 223 30.16 2.70 -1.46
C GLN A 223 29.63 2.19 -0.11
N ASP A 224 29.72 0.89 0.09
CA ASP A 224 29.25 0.24 1.32
C ASP A 224 30.23 0.48 2.48
N PRO A 225 29.77 0.47 3.73
CA PRO A 225 30.66 0.50 4.88
C PRO A 225 31.56 -0.75 4.92
N VAL A 226 32.50 -0.75 5.86
CA VAL A 226 33.39 -1.87 6.15
C VAL A 226 33.29 -2.19 7.63
N ASP A 227 33.23 -3.49 7.97
CA ASP A 227 33.41 -3.94 9.34
C ASP A 227 34.90 -3.89 9.69
N GLN A 228 35.27 -2.97 10.56
CA GLN A 228 36.66 -2.73 10.94
C GLN A 228 37.25 -3.86 11.79
N GLU A 229 36.41 -4.65 12.48
CA GLU A 229 36.87 -5.69 13.39
C GLU A 229 37.26 -6.97 12.64
N SER A 230 36.46 -7.36 11.65
CA SER A 230 36.65 -8.59 10.88
C SER A 230 37.38 -8.41 9.54
N SER A 231 37.73 -7.17 9.18
CA SER A 231 38.38 -6.87 7.90
C SER A 231 39.80 -7.44 7.78
N PRO A 232 40.19 -7.90 6.58
CA PRO A 232 41.56 -8.35 6.29
C PRO A 232 42.55 -7.19 6.38
N ASP A 233 43.85 -7.53 6.56
CA ASP A 233 44.92 -6.54 6.73
C ASP A 233 44.99 -5.52 5.58
N GLU A 234 44.59 -5.91 4.37
CA GLU A 234 44.52 -5.01 3.20
C GLU A 234 43.50 -3.87 3.36
N TRP A 235 42.43 -4.07 4.13
CA TRP A 235 41.32 -3.13 4.32
C TRP A 235 41.31 -2.50 5.72
N LYS A 236 42.22 -2.93 6.59
CA LYS A 236 42.28 -2.52 8.00
C LYS A 236 42.44 -1.03 8.23
N ASN A 237 43.02 -0.32 7.26
CA ASN A 237 43.23 1.12 7.31
C ASN A 237 42.05 1.93 6.75
N VAL A 238 41.04 1.28 6.16
CA VAL A 238 39.85 1.96 5.62
C VAL A 238 38.89 2.24 6.76
N ARG A 239 38.56 3.53 6.95
CA ARG A 239 37.57 3.95 7.96
C ARG A 239 36.24 4.26 7.27
N ASN A 240 35.13 4.05 7.97
CA ASN A 240 33.81 4.39 7.44
C ASN A 240 33.64 5.90 7.22
N GLU A 241 34.36 6.75 7.97
CA GLU A 241 34.43 8.19 7.70
C GLU A 241 35.03 8.50 6.32
N ASP A 242 36.01 7.71 5.88
CA ASP A 242 36.65 7.87 4.58
C ASP A 242 35.70 7.41 3.45
N VAL A 243 34.93 6.34 3.67
CA VAL A 243 33.83 5.89 2.79
C VAL A 243 32.79 7.00 2.63
N ASP A 244 32.34 7.59 3.74
CA ASP A 244 31.31 8.63 3.77
C ASP A 244 31.76 9.90 3.05
N ARG A 245 33.03 10.31 3.20
CA ARG A 245 33.60 11.44 2.46
C ARG A 245 33.53 11.24 0.95
N ILE A 246 33.89 10.05 0.46
CA ILE A 246 33.84 9.73 -0.97
C ILE A 246 32.39 9.67 -1.47
N ASN A 247 31.48 9.06 -0.70
CA ASN A 247 30.06 9.02 -1.01
C ASN A 247 29.44 10.42 -1.09
N GLN A 248 29.81 11.31 -0.17
CA GLN A 248 29.36 12.69 -0.16
C GLN A 248 29.91 13.47 -1.36
N ALA A 249 31.21 13.32 -1.67
CA ALA A 249 31.82 13.91 -2.85
C ALA A 249 31.10 13.47 -4.14
N ALA A 250 30.82 12.17 -4.27
CA ALA A 250 30.11 11.63 -5.43
C ALA A 250 28.67 12.17 -5.53
N SER A 251 27.95 12.18 -4.41
CA SER A 251 26.57 12.66 -4.35
C SER A 251 26.47 14.15 -4.69
N ASN A 252 27.39 14.98 -4.20
CA ASN A 252 27.40 16.43 -4.47
C ASN A 252 27.64 16.76 -5.94
N ILE A 253 28.51 16.02 -6.62
CA ILE A 253 28.82 16.24 -8.03
C ILE A 253 27.67 15.75 -8.91
N LEU A 254 27.22 14.53 -8.66
CA LEU A 254 26.19 13.89 -9.49
C LEU A 254 24.79 14.43 -9.22
N LEU A 255 24.57 15.18 -8.12
CA LEU A 255 23.31 15.90 -7.86
C LEU A 255 22.90 16.83 -9.01
N TYR A 256 23.88 17.35 -9.76
CA TYR A 256 23.66 18.23 -10.91
C TYR A 256 23.61 17.48 -12.25
N SER A 257 23.57 16.15 -12.22
CA SER A 257 23.39 15.27 -13.38
C SER A 257 22.07 14.51 -13.29
N GLU A 258 21.68 13.83 -14.36
CA GLU A 258 20.51 12.96 -14.38
C GLU A 258 20.75 11.57 -13.73
N ALA A 259 21.93 11.32 -13.16
CA ALA A 259 22.20 10.07 -12.43
C ALA A 259 21.43 10.02 -11.10
N LYS A 260 20.80 8.88 -10.83
CA LYS A 260 20.13 8.65 -9.54
C LYS A 260 21.11 8.09 -8.53
N ILE A 261 21.27 8.76 -7.39
CA ILE A 261 22.06 8.24 -6.28
C ILE A 261 21.29 7.15 -5.55
N TRP A 262 21.93 6.00 -5.36
CA TRP A 262 21.37 4.87 -4.61
C TRP A 262 22.00 4.79 -3.22
N SER A 263 21.46 5.60 -2.32
CA SER A 263 21.85 5.70 -0.91
C SER A 263 21.22 4.63 -0.03
N SER A 264 20.03 4.13 -0.39
CA SER A 264 19.36 3.10 0.40
C SER A 264 20.15 1.79 0.47
N SER A 265 20.92 1.43 -0.57
CA SER A 265 21.84 0.28 -0.53
C SER A 265 22.93 0.44 0.54
N ASN A 266 23.56 1.62 0.64
CA ASN A 266 24.52 1.90 1.71
C ASN A 266 23.88 1.82 3.10
N MET A 267 22.62 2.26 3.28
CA MET A 267 21.90 2.13 4.55
C MET A 267 21.56 0.68 4.89
N ILE A 268 21.17 -0.14 3.90
CA ILE A 268 20.96 -1.59 4.08
C ILE A 268 22.25 -2.24 4.54
N ALA A 269 23.35 -1.97 3.83
CA ALA A 269 24.67 -2.47 4.15
C ALA A 269 25.09 -2.06 5.57
N SER A 270 24.85 -0.79 5.95
CA SER A 270 25.13 -0.26 7.29
C SER A 270 24.32 -0.91 8.41
N GLY A 271 23.09 -1.33 8.15
CA GLY A 271 22.28 -2.03 9.16
C GLY A 271 22.56 -3.54 9.27
N LEU A 272 23.39 -4.09 8.38
CA LEU A 272 23.73 -5.52 8.31
C LEU A 272 25.26 -5.75 8.31
N VAL A 273 26.04 -4.79 8.82
CA VAL A 273 27.51 -4.85 8.86
C VAL A 273 28.00 -6.12 9.58
N ASP A 274 27.33 -6.50 10.66
CA ASP A 274 27.67 -7.68 11.47
C ASP A 274 27.55 -9.02 10.70
N GLU A 275 26.91 -9.02 9.52
CA GLU A 275 26.74 -10.21 8.68
C GLU A 275 27.73 -10.27 7.50
N PHE A 276 28.66 -9.32 7.38
CA PHE A 276 29.60 -9.27 6.26
C PHE A 276 30.57 -10.44 6.27
N ALA A 277 30.85 -10.99 5.08
CA ALA A 277 31.89 -12.00 4.92
C ALA A 277 33.26 -11.32 4.81
N ASP A 278 34.22 -11.75 5.62
CA ASP A 278 35.58 -11.17 5.70
C ASP A 278 35.56 -9.64 5.95
N GLY A 279 34.54 -9.12 6.64
CA GLY A 279 34.37 -7.70 6.98
C GLY A 279 34.19 -6.70 5.84
N GLN A 280 34.34 -7.12 4.58
CA GLN A 280 34.22 -6.25 3.41
C GLN A 280 33.23 -6.75 2.35
N LYS A 281 32.90 -8.04 2.31
CA LYS A 281 31.98 -8.59 1.32
C LYS A 281 30.56 -8.54 1.87
N LEU A 282 29.66 -8.00 1.07
CA LEU A 282 28.24 -7.91 1.41
C LEU A 282 27.66 -9.31 1.67
N SER A 283 26.81 -9.41 2.68
CA SER A 283 26.08 -10.65 2.98
C SER A 283 25.06 -10.95 1.87
N SER A 284 24.69 -12.23 1.71
CA SER A 284 23.64 -12.63 0.75
C SER A 284 22.31 -11.93 1.05
N LEU A 285 22.00 -11.63 2.31
CA LEU A 285 20.79 -10.90 2.68
C LEU A 285 20.80 -9.46 2.17
N THR A 286 21.92 -8.75 2.32
CA THR A 286 22.10 -7.39 1.78
C THR A 286 21.95 -7.39 0.26
N LEU A 287 22.62 -8.31 -0.44
CA LEU A 287 22.54 -8.42 -1.89
C LEU A 287 21.12 -8.73 -2.36
N LYS A 288 20.37 -9.58 -1.65
CA LYS A 288 18.95 -9.85 -1.95
C LYS A 288 18.07 -8.62 -1.81
N HIS A 289 18.25 -7.81 -0.77
CA HIS A 289 17.52 -6.54 -0.61
C HIS A 289 17.85 -5.57 -1.74
N ASP A 290 19.12 -5.47 -2.13
CA ASP A 290 19.55 -4.63 -3.25
C ASP A 290 18.95 -5.09 -4.59
N VAL A 291 18.91 -6.39 -4.85
CA VAL A 291 18.22 -6.96 -6.01
C VAL A 291 16.73 -6.62 -5.99
N GLN A 292 16.06 -6.73 -4.84
CA GLN A 292 14.64 -6.36 -4.74
C GLN A 292 14.41 -4.87 -5.02
N ILE A 293 15.31 -3.98 -4.58
CA ILE A 293 15.24 -2.55 -4.91
C ILE A 293 15.39 -2.34 -6.42
N LEU A 294 16.37 -2.98 -7.07
CA LEU A 294 16.58 -2.88 -8.51
C LEU A 294 15.36 -3.35 -9.30
N LEU A 295 14.77 -4.47 -8.91
CA LEU A 295 13.59 -5.03 -9.54
C LEU A 295 12.37 -4.10 -9.38
N ASN A 296 12.13 -3.59 -8.17
CA ASN A 296 11.07 -2.61 -7.95
C ASN A 296 11.29 -1.34 -8.79
N MET A 297 12.53 -0.90 -8.93
CA MET A 297 12.86 0.29 -9.70
C MET A 297 12.68 0.12 -11.21
N TYR A 298 13.02 -1.06 -11.73
CA TYR A 298 13.00 -1.33 -13.16
C TYR A 298 11.64 -1.83 -13.66
N CYS A 299 10.94 -2.65 -12.86
CA CYS A 299 9.75 -3.39 -13.28
C CYS A 299 8.40 -2.82 -12.83
N ASN A 300 8.31 -2.14 -11.68
CA ASN A 300 6.99 -1.80 -11.08
C ASN A 300 6.09 -0.94 -11.96
N ASP A 301 6.65 -0.07 -12.80
CA ASP A 301 5.85 0.77 -13.70
C ASP A 301 5.10 -0.03 -14.77
N TYR A 302 5.64 -1.21 -15.12
CA TYR A 302 5.11 -2.11 -16.14
C TYR A 302 4.27 -3.24 -15.56
N MET A 303 4.43 -3.49 -14.27
CA MET A 303 3.80 -4.58 -13.57
C MET A 303 2.73 -3.99 -12.64
N ASN A 304 1.46 -4.14 -13.02
CA ASN A 304 0.31 -3.58 -12.30
C ASN A 304 0.00 -4.38 -11.01
N TYR A 305 0.94 -4.40 -10.08
CA TYR A 305 0.83 -5.04 -8.77
C TYR A 305 0.10 -4.13 -7.78
N ASN A 306 -0.77 -4.71 -6.94
CA ASN A 306 -1.57 -3.95 -5.97
C ASN A 306 -0.85 -3.71 -4.63
N ASP A 307 0.26 -4.41 -4.38
CA ASP A 307 1.03 -4.40 -3.14
C ASP A 307 2.33 -3.60 -3.24
N GLY A 308 2.74 -3.18 -4.45
CA GLY A 308 3.88 -2.29 -4.70
C GLY A 308 3.45 -0.91 -5.16
N THR A 309 4.10 0.14 -4.65
CA THR A 309 3.87 1.55 -5.08
C THR A 309 5.17 2.32 -5.35
N CYS A 310 6.33 1.75 -5.02
CA CYS A 310 7.63 2.33 -5.39
C CYS A 310 7.85 2.28 -6.91
N CYS A 311 8.37 3.36 -7.52
CA CYS A 311 8.64 3.46 -8.96
C CYS A 311 7.47 3.02 -9.87
N SER A 312 6.23 3.25 -9.44
CA SER A 312 5.02 2.95 -10.20
C SER A 312 4.28 4.25 -10.49
N SER A 313 4.01 4.51 -11.76
CA SER A 313 3.19 5.64 -12.20
C SER A 313 1.72 5.44 -11.81
N ALA A 314 1.00 6.54 -11.64
CA ALA A 314 -0.42 6.47 -11.32
C ALA A 314 -1.20 5.83 -12.49
N GLU A 315 -2.11 4.90 -12.17
CA GLU A 315 -3.01 4.30 -13.15
C GLU A 315 -3.74 5.40 -13.95
N PRO A 316 -3.86 5.27 -15.29
CA PRO A 316 -4.60 6.23 -16.09
C PRO A 316 -6.06 6.28 -15.66
N TYR A 317 -6.67 7.48 -15.73
CA TYR A 317 -8.06 7.66 -15.35
C TYR A 317 -9.02 7.03 -16.35
N THR A 318 -10.08 6.41 -15.83
CA THR A 318 -11.14 5.82 -16.67
C THR A 318 -12.30 6.79 -16.90
N ILE A 319 -13.05 6.58 -17.98
CA ILE A 319 -14.26 7.37 -18.29
C ILE A 319 -15.28 7.29 -17.13
N ILE A 320 -15.40 6.13 -16.49
CA ILE A 320 -16.31 5.92 -15.33
C ILE A 320 -15.89 6.80 -14.15
N GLN A 321 -14.60 6.85 -13.83
CA GLN A 321 -14.11 7.72 -12.77
C GLN A 321 -14.34 9.19 -13.09
N VAL A 322 -13.99 9.62 -14.31
CA VAL A 322 -14.16 11.01 -14.74
C VAL A 322 -15.62 11.44 -14.65
N THR A 323 -16.55 10.63 -15.17
CA THR A 323 -17.99 10.93 -15.12
C THR A 323 -18.52 10.95 -13.69
N THR A 324 -18.10 10.01 -12.84
CA THR A 324 -18.49 9.96 -11.42
C THR A 324 -18.00 11.18 -10.65
N TYR A 325 -16.73 11.55 -10.81
CA TYR A 325 -16.16 12.74 -10.15
C TYR A 325 -16.74 14.04 -10.71
N ALA A 326 -17.07 14.11 -12.00
CA ALA A 326 -17.75 15.27 -12.58
C ALA A 326 -19.13 15.47 -11.94
N PHE A 327 -19.92 14.39 -11.80
CA PHE A 327 -21.21 14.45 -11.11
C PHE A 327 -21.07 14.90 -9.66
N LEU A 328 -20.15 14.28 -8.90
CA LEU A 328 -19.88 14.65 -7.51
C LEU A 328 -19.40 16.10 -7.36
N ALA A 329 -18.57 16.58 -8.29
CA ALA A 329 -18.08 17.96 -8.32
C ALA A 329 -19.21 18.96 -8.59
N VAL A 330 -20.13 18.65 -9.51
CA VAL A 330 -21.33 19.48 -9.73
C VAL A 330 -22.16 19.54 -8.46
N CYS A 331 -22.46 18.42 -7.81
CA CYS A 331 -23.19 18.41 -6.54
C CYS A 331 -22.49 19.25 -5.45
N ALA A 332 -21.17 19.11 -5.32
CA ALA A 332 -20.37 19.87 -4.38
C ALA A 332 -20.38 21.37 -4.68
N SER A 333 -20.30 21.77 -5.96
CA SER A 333 -20.32 23.16 -6.38
C SER A 333 -21.66 23.85 -6.07
N ILE A 334 -22.78 23.17 -6.32
CA ILE A 334 -24.12 23.69 -6.03
C ILE A 334 -24.32 23.79 -4.51
N ALA A 335 -23.88 22.79 -3.73
CA ALA A 335 -23.96 22.84 -2.27
C ALA A 335 -23.14 24.01 -1.70
N THR A 336 -21.93 24.22 -2.22
CA THR A 336 -21.08 25.36 -1.85
C THR A 336 -21.74 26.68 -2.22
N ALA A 337 -22.34 26.81 -3.41
CA ALA A 337 -23.06 28.01 -3.84
C ALA A 337 -24.26 28.30 -2.92
N MET A 338 -25.03 27.27 -2.53
CA MET A 338 -26.12 27.40 -1.57
C MET A 338 -25.62 27.87 -0.20
N TYR A 339 -24.50 27.32 0.27
CA TYR A 339 -23.89 27.70 1.54
C TYR A 339 -23.36 29.14 1.51
N VAL A 340 -22.64 29.53 0.46
CA VAL A 340 -22.14 30.90 0.25
C VAL A 340 -23.30 31.89 0.16
N ARG A 341 -24.38 31.57 -0.56
CA ARG A 341 -25.59 32.41 -0.61
C ARG A 341 -26.18 32.60 0.79
N LYS A 342 -26.28 31.53 1.60
CA LYS A 342 -26.76 31.61 2.99
C LYS A 342 -25.86 32.50 3.85
N LEU A 343 -24.54 32.40 3.69
CA LEU A 343 -23.58 33.27 4.36
C LEU A 343 -23.74 34.73 3.94
N ILE A 344 -23.84 35.02 2.64
CA ILE A 344 -24.02 36.38 2.12
C ILE A 344 -25.31 37.01 2.65
N VAL A 345 -26.43 36.27 2.65
CA VAL A 345 -27.71 36.74 3.18
C VAL A 345 -27.61 37.04 4.68
N LYS A 346 -26.92 36.17 5.45
CA LYS A 346 -26.65 36.39 6.87
C LYS A 346 -25.77 37.62 7.11
N TRP A 347 -24.74 37.82 6.31
CA TRP A 347 -23.83 38.98 6.41
C TRP A 347 -24.53 40.29 6.01
N ARG A 348 -25.47 40.24 5.06
CA ARG A 348 -26.29 41.39 4.65
C ARG A 348 -27.41 41.75 5.63
N GLY A 349 -27.53 41.06 6.77
CA GLY A 349 -28.52 41.38 7.81
C GLY A 349 -29.98 41.11 7.42
N ILE A 350 -30.24 40.44 6.29
CA ILE A 350 -31.59 40.07 5.88
C ILE A 350 -31.98 38.82 6.69
N HIS A 351 -32.56 39.04 7.87
CA HIS A 351 -33.23 37.98 8.61
C HIS A 351 -34.49 37.58 7.85
N THR A 352 -34.43 36.47 7.12
CA THR A 352 -35.65 35.80 6.64
C THR A 352 -36.50 35.44 7.85
N TYR A 353 -37.65 36.09 8.00
CA TYR A 353 -38.65 35.76 9.00
C TYR A 353 -39.07 34.30 8.82
N MET A 354 -38.55 33.42 9.68
CA MET A 354 -39.01 32.04 9.77
C MET A 354 -40.32 32.06 10.58
N PRO A 355 -41.42 31.46 10.10
CA PRO A 355 -42.67 31.43 10.86
C PRO A 355 -42.47 30.69 12.18
N LEU A 356 -43.02 31.27 13.26
CA LEU A 356 -42.82 30.92 14.68
C LEU A 356 -43.23 29.47 15.08
N ASN A 357 -43.76 28.66 14.14
CA ASN A 357 -44.36 27.35 14.41
C ASN A 357 -43.61 26.15 13.82
N GLN A 358 -42.35 26.30 13.38
CA GLN A 358 -41.52 25.13 13.09
C GLN A 358 -40.67 24.77 14.32
N PRO A 359 -40.75 23.53 14.84
CA PRO A 359 -39.83 23.09 15.88
C PRO A 359 -38.40 23.27 15.37
N ALA A 360 -37.53 23.84 16.21
CA ALA A 360 -36.12 24.16 15.93
C ALA A 360 -35.21 22.93 15.76
N THR A 361 -35.76 21.80 15.30
CA THR A 361 -35.10 20.50 15.20
C THR A 361 -35.46 19.84 13.89
N THR A 362 -34.78 20.26 12.83
CA THR A 362 -34.18 19.35 11.85
C THR A 362 -33.29 20.19 10.97
N ASP A 363 -31.98 20.11 11.21
CA ASP A 363 -31.00 20.32 10.14
C ASP A 363 -31.39 19.37 9.01
N THR A 364 -32.28 19.81 8.12
CA THR A 364 -32.62 19.10 6.89
C THR A 364 -31.38 19.24 6.02
N GLN A 365 -30.41 18.35 6.26
CA GLN A 365 -29.31 18.15 5.36
C GLN A 365 -29.93 17.83 4.01
N SER A 366 -29.94 18.82 3.12
CA SER A 366 -30.40 18.64 1.75
C SER A 366 -29.63 17.44 1.17
N PRO A 367 -30.27 16.59 0.34
CA PRO A 367 -29.58 15.46 -0.28
C PRO A 367 -28.30 15.91 -1.01
N LEU A 368 -28.31 17.13 -1.54
CA LEU A 368 -27.16 17.79 -2.15
C LEU A 368 -26.00 18.01 -1.17
N SER A 369 -26.27 18.44 0.06
CA SER A 369 -25.23 18.57 1.11
C SER A 369 -24.63 17.23 1.54
N ALA A 370 -25.44 16.15 1.51
CA ALA A 370 -24.94 14.80 1.76
C ALA A 370 -24.05 14.31 0.61
N LEU A 371 -24.45 14.56 -0.64
CA LEU A 371 -23.65 14.25 -1.83
C LEU A 371 -22.35 15.07 -1.89
N ALA A 372 -22.38 16.34 -1.50
CA ALA A 372 -21.17 17.16 -1.36
C ALA A 372 -20.22 16.59 -0.29
N SER A 373 -20.76 16.16 0.85
CA SER A 373 -19.97 15.50 1.90
C SER A 373 -19.35 14.20 1.37
N LEU A 374 -20.11 13.41 0.62
CA LEU A 374 -19.65 12.19 -0.03
C LEU A 374 -18.54 12.49 -1.05
N ALA A 375 -18.65 13.56 -1.83
CA ALA A 375 -17.64 13.98 -2.79
C ALA A 375 -16.29 14.24 -2.10
N VAL A 376 -16.30 14.97 -0.98
CA VAL A 376 -15.08 15.23 -0.20
C VAL A 376 -14.46 13.94 0.33
N ILE A 377 -15.27 13.03 0.86
CA ILE A 377 -14.80 11.72 1.36
C ILE A 377 -14.19 10.89 0.23
N MET A 378 -14.85 10.81 -0.92
CA MET A 378 -14.37 10.04 -2.07
C MET A 378 -13.07 10.61 -2.64
N THR A 379 -12.97 11.93 -2.78
CA THR A 379 -11.73 12.60 -3.19
C THR A 379 -10.60 12.33 -2.21
N TYR A 380 -10.87 12.38 -0.91
CA TYR A 380 -9.87 12.04 0.11
C TYR A 380 -9.37 10.59 -0.03
N PHE A 381 -10.28 9.63 -0.16
CA PHE A 381 -9.89 8.23 -0.36
C PHE A 381 -9.07 8.03 -1.64
N TYR A 382 -9.43 8.70 -2.73
CA TYR A 382 -8.69 8.60 -3.99
C TYR A 382 -7.28 9.17 -3.85
N LEU A 383 -7.15 10.29 -3.14
CA LEU A 383 -5.86 10.91 -2.86
C LEU A 383 -5.01 10.02 -1.94
N CYS A 384 -5.58 9.32 -0.96
CA CYS A 384 -4.86 8.35 -0.12
C CYS A 384 -4.40 7.10 -0.88
N ASP A 385 -5.26 6.54 -1.74
CA ASP A 385 -5.01 5.22 -2.34
C ASP A 385 -4.37 5.31 -3.73
N ARG A 386 -4.89 6.19 -4.60
CA ARG A 386 -4.52 6.24 -6.02
C ARG A 386 -3.41 7.24 -6.35
N THR A 387 -3.00 8.07 -5.40
CA THR A 387 -1.90 9.01 -5.59
C THR A 387 -0.74 8.72 -4.64
N ASN A 388 0.44 9.27 -4.95
CA ASN A 388 1.61 9.23 -4.06
C ASN A 388 1.64 10.44 -3.10
N PHE A 389 0.51 11.13 -2.92
CA PHE A 389 0.45 12.31 -2.05
C PHE A 389 0.73 11.94 -0.59
N PHE A 390 0.08 10.90 -0.09
CA PHE A 390 0.41 10.34 1.21
C PHE A 390 1.48 9.27 1.07
N MET A 391 2.41 9.27 2.02
CA MET A 391 3.44 8.25 2.12
C MET A 391 2.80 6.89 2.40
N LYS A 392 3.29 5.86 1.71
CA LYS A 392 2.81 4.49 1.87
C LYS A 392 3.90 3.60 2.45
N GLU A 393 3.49 2.56 3.17
CA GLU A 393 4.39 1.65 3.86
C GLU A 393 3.76 0.24 3.87
N ASN A 394 4.56 -0.81 3.69
CA ASN A 394 4.05 -2.18 3.80
C ASN A 394 3.59 -2.46 5.22
N LYS A 395 2.48 -3.17 5.37
CA LYS A 395 1.98 -3.59 6.67
C LYS A 395 2.94 -4.60 7.29
N TYR A 396 3.12 -4.50 8.60
CA TYR A 396 4.02 -5.38 9.35
C TYR A 396 3.33 -5.85 10.62
N TYR A 397 3.34 -7.18 10.82
CA TYR A 397 2.78 -7.78 12.01
C TYR A 397 3.77 -7.72 13.17
N SER A 398 3.33 -7.17 14.29
CA SER A 398 3.99 -7.30 15.58
C SER A 398 2.95 -7.67 16.62
N GLU A 399 3.29 -8.60 17.51
CA GLU A 399 2.40 -9.06 18.58
C GLU A 399 1.90 -7.88 19.42
N PHE A 400 2.78 -6.94 19.78
CA PHE A 400 2.41 -5.76 20.56
C PHE A 400 1.50 -4.81 19.77
N SER A 401 1.79 -4.57 18.49
CA SER A 401 0.97 -3.71 17.63
C SER A 401 -0.43 -4.27 17.40
N PHE A 402 -0.61 -5.60 17.49
CA PHE A 402 -1.91 -6.24 17.38
C PHE A 402 -2.65 -6.34 18.72
N TRP A 403 -2.02 -6.90 19.75
CA TRP A 403 -2.71 -7.22 21.02
C TRP A 403 -2.96 -6.00 21.90
N ILE A 404 -2.11 -4.96 21.87
CA ILE A 404 -2.32 -3.76 22.68
C ILE A 404 -3.61 -3.03 22.27
N PRO A 405 -3.86 -2.71 20.98
CA PRO A 405 -5.13 -2.10 20.57
C PRO A 405 -6.35 -2.99 20.86
N VAL A 406 -6.25 -4.30 20.65
CA VAL A 406 -7.35 -5.25 20.96
C VAL A 406 -7.66 -5.25 22.46
N GLY A 407 -6.64 -5.36 23.30
CA GLY A 407 -6.78 -5.32 24.76
C GLY A 407 -7.31 -3.97 25.25
N TYR A 408 -6.88 -2.87 24.65
CA TYR A 408 -7.38 -1.53 24.97
C TYR A 408 -8.87 -1.37 24.65
N VAL A 409 -9.30 -1.76 23.44
CA VAL A 409 -10.72 -1.70 23.04
C VAL A 409 -11.56 -2.63 23.91
N PHE A 410 -11.04 -3.80 24.26
CA PHE A 410 -11.72 -4.73 25.17
C PHE A 410 -11.88 -4.13 26.57
N ALA A 411 -10.84 -3.53 27.14
CA ALA A 411 -10.90 -2.86 28.44
C ALA A 411 -11.90 -1.70 28.43
N LEU A 412 -11.88 -0.85 27.39
CA LEU A 412 -12.88 0.20 27.24
C LEU A 412 -14.30 -0.37 27.15
N GLY A 413 -14.49 -1.44 26.39
CA GLY A 413 -15.77 -2.14 26.31
C GLY A 413 -16.27 -2.63 27.67
N LEU A 414 -15.38 -3.15 28.52
CA LEU A 414 -15.75 -3.63 29.86
C LEU A 414 -16.07 -2.50 30.86
N PHE A 415 -15.35 -1.37 30.81
CA PHE A 415 -15.53 -0.27 31.76
C PHE A 415 -16.64 0.72 31.37
N PHE A 416 -17.01 0.78 30.08
CA PHE A 416 -18.00 1.72 29.55
C PHE A 416 -19.26 1.01 29.03
N THR A 417 -19.71 -0.05 29.70
CA THR A 417 -21.00 -0.71 29.41
C THR A 417 -22.18 0.08 29.95
N GLU A 418 -23.29 0.12 29.20
CA GLU A 418 -24.57 0.70 29.64
C GLU A 418 -25.63 -0.40 29.82
N ASP A 419 -26.52 -0.23 30.80
CA ASP A 419 -27.64 -1.15 31.02
C ASP A 419 -28.66 -1.07 29.87
N SER A 420 -28.96 -2.22 29.25
CA SER A 420 -30.00 -2.31 28.23
C SER A 420 -31.40 -2.38 28.85
N LYS A 421 -32.34 -1.67 28.22
CA LYS A 421 -33.77 -1.69 28.59
C LYS A 421 -34.49 -2.97 28.14
N LEU A 422 -33.83 -3.82 27.33
CA LEU A 422 -34.42 -5.01 26.73
C LEU A 422 -33.89 -6.28 27.44
N THR A 423 -34.80 -7.10 27.95
CA THR A 423 -34.47 -8.33 28.69
C THR A 423 -34.34 -9.58 27.80
N LYS A 424 -34.68 -9.48 26.52
CA LYS A 424 -34.60 -10.61 25.58
C LYS A 424 -33.15 -10.85 25.16
N VAL A 425 -32.73 -12.11 25.17
CA VAL A 425 -31.42 -12.54 24.66
C VAL A 425 -31.27 -12.22 23.17
N LEU A 426 -30.11 -11.72 22.75
CA LEU A 426 -29.81 -11.30 21.36
C LEU A 426 -30.78 -10.21 20.85
N HIS A 427 -31.13 -9.26 21.72
CA HIS A 427 -31.83 -8.07 21.28
C HIS A 427 -30.90 -7.14 20.49
N ARG A 428 -31.48 -6.12 19.86
CA ARG A 428 -30.77 -5.26 18.89
C ARG A 428 -29.49 -4.65 19.48
N ASP A 429 -29.58 -4.08 20.67
CA ASP A 429 -28.47 -3.36 21.30
C ASP A 429 -27.27 -4.30 21.55
N GLN A 430 -27.48 -5.49 22.12
CA GLN A 430 -26.46 -6.55 22.22
C GLN A 430 -25.85 -6.93 20.86
N THR A 431 -26.68 -7.12 19.84
CA THR A 431 -26.15 -7.53 18.53
C THR A 431 -25.35 -6.42 17.85
N ASP A 432 -25.77 -5.16 17.99
CA ASP A 432 -25.10 -4.00 17.41
C ASP A 432 -23.78 -3.72 18.11
N GLU A 433 -23.72 -3.89 19.44
CA GLU A 433 -22.48 -3.81 20.21
C GLU A 433 -21.49 -4.90 19.79
N LEU A 434 -21.94 -6.16 19.71
CA LEU A 434 -21.09 -7.28 19.29
C LEU A 434 -20.58 -7.10 17.85
N LYS A 435 -21.44 -6.62 16.93
CA LYS A 435 -21.05 -6.28 15.55
C LYS A 435 -20.01 -5.14 15.53
N GLY A 436 -20.18 -4.12 16.38
CA GLY A 436 -19.22 -3.01 16.51
C GLY A 436 -17.85 -3.49 17.01
N TRP A 437 -17.83 -4.32 18.06
CA TRP A 437 -16.61 -4.93 18.56
C TRP A 437 -15.90 -5.78 17.49
N MET A 438 -16.65 -6.63 16.77
CA MET A 438 -16.12 -7.41 15.65
C MET A 438 -15.51 -6.50 14.57
N GLN A 439 -16.16 -5.40 14.21
CA GLN A 439 -15.65 -4.45 13.21
C GLN A 439 -14.32 -3.83 13.62
N ILE A 440 -14.17 -3.43 14.89
CA ILE A 440 -12.93 -2.84 15.38
C ILE A 440 -11.79 -3.87 15.37
N VAL A 441 -12.04 -5.10 15.83
CA VAL A 441 -11.03 -6.18 15.82
C VAL A 441 -10.62 -6.52 14.39
N ILE A 442 -11.58 -6.62 13.45
CA ILE A 442 -11.30 -6.85 12.03
C ILE A 442 -10.49 -5.69 11.43
N LEU A 443 -10.77 -4.45 11.81
CA LEU A 443 -10.01 -3.28 11.36
C LEU A 443 -8.55 -3.34 11.86
N ILE A 444 -8.33 -3.66 13.15
CA ILE A 444 -6.99 -3.83 13.72
C ILE A 444 -6.23 -4.93 12.98
N TYR A 445 -6.89 -6.06 12.72
CA TYR A 445 -6.33 -7.17 11.93
C TYR A 445 -5.84 -6.72 10.55
N TYR A 446 -6.66 -5.98 9.79
CA TYR A 446 -6.28 -5.49 8.47
C TYR A 446 -5.25 -4.36 8.49
N MET A 447 -5.23 -3.54 9.55
CA MET A 447 -4.26 -2.45 9.71
C MET A 447 -2.87 -2.98 10.06
N THR A 448 -2.80 -4.00 10.92
CA THR A 448 -1.55 -4.61 11.40
C THR A 448 -0.99 -5.67 10.46
N GLY A 449 -1.73 -6.10 9.43
CA GLY A 449 -1.27 -7.15 8.51
C GLY A 449 -1.17 -8.53 9.17
N ALA A 450 -1.98 -8.80 10.20
CA ALA A 450 -1.95 -10.06 10.95
C ALA A 450 -2.45 -11.29 10.15
N SER A 451 -2.65 -11.17 8.83
CA SER A 451 -3.10 -12.24 7.94
C SER A 451 -2.10 -13.39 7.80
N HIS A 452 -0.82 -13.12 8.03
CA HIS A 452 0.24 -14.14 7.94
C HIS A 452 0.20 -15.14 9.11
N ILE A 453 -0.45 -14.77 10.22
CA ILE A 453 -0.53 -15.61 11.42
C ILE A 453 -1.78 -16.47 11.35
N LEU A 454 -1.62 -17.76 11.07
CA LEU A 454 -2.71 -18.70 10.83
C LEU A 454 -3.75 -18.74 11.97
N PRO A 455 -3.38 -18.82 13.26
CA PRO A 455 -4.36 -18.78 14.35
C PRO A 455 -5.25 -17.52 14.34
N ILE A 456 -4.65 -16.34 14.14
CA ILE A 456 -5.38 -15.07 14.11
C ILE A 456 -6.30 -15.04 12.89
N TYR A 457 -5.78 -15.43 11.72
CA TYR A 457 -6.57 -15.55 10.49
C TYR A 457 -7.82 -16.41 10.69
N MET A 458 -7.69 -17.59 11.30
CA MET A 458 -8.83 -18.48 11.56
C MET A 458 -9.87 -17.84 12.50
N HIS A 459 -9.43 -17.17 13.58
CA HIS A 459 -10.35 -16.48 14.49
C HIS A 459 -11.11 -15.35 13.79
N ILE A 460 -10.43 -14.57 12.96
CA ILE A 460 -11.05 -13.49 12.18
C ILE A 460 -12.10 -14.05 11.21
N LYS A 461 -11.86 -15.20 10.60
CA LYS A 461 -12.88 -15.88 9.77
C LYS A 461 -14.11 -16.30 10.57
N VAL A 462 -13.93 -16.75 11.81
CA VAL A 462 -15.06 -17.02 12.73
C VAL A 462 -15.81 -15.73 13.06
N LEU A 463 -15.11 -14.62 13.33
CA LEU A 463 -15.75 -13.32 13.60
C LEU A 463 -16.55 -12.81 12.39
N ILE A 464 -15.99 -12.89 11.18
CA ILE A 464 -16.70 -12.52 9.94
C ILE A 464 -17.96 -13.38 9.77
N SER A 465 -17.84 -14.70 9.98
CA SER A 465 -18.99 -15.62 9.89
C SER A 465 -20.05 -15.32 10.96
N GLY A 466 -19.63 -15.02 12.19
CA GLY A 466 -20.51 -14.57 13.26
C GLY A 466 -21.21 -13.26 12.93
N PHE A 467 -20.52 -12.29 12.32
CA PHE A 467 -21.12 -11.05 11.85
C PHE A 467 -22.21 -11.29 10.81
N LEU A 468 -21.94 -12.16 9.81
CA LEU A 468 -22.92 -12.55 8.79
C LEU A 468 -24.14 -13.22 9.44
N PHE A 469 -23.92 -14.12 10.39
CA PHE A 469 -24.98 -14.77 11.16
C PHE A 469 -25.86 -13.77 11.90
N LEU A 470 -25.26 -12.83 12.66
CA LEU A 470 -26.00 -11.80 13.40
C LEU A 470 -26.80 -10.88 12.46
N SER A 471 -26.24 -10.57 11.29
CA SER A 471 -26.92 -9.77 10.27
C SER A 471 -28.13 -10.52 9.69
N GLY A 472 -27.96 -11.80 9.33
CA GLY A 472 -29.04 -12.67 8.88
C GLY A 472 -30.12 -12.85 9.95
N TYR A 473 -29.72 -13.08 11.20
CA TYR A 473 -30.62 -13.23 12.35
C TYR A 473 -31.47 -11.97 12.59
N ALA A 474 -30.90 -10.77 12.48
CA ALA A 474 -31.65 -9.53 12.62
C ALA A 474 -32.73 -9.38 11.52
N HIS A 475 -32.38 -9.69 10.28
CA HIS A 475 -33.33 -9.63 9.16
C HIS A 475 -34.42 -10.72 9.26
N PHE A 476 -34.05 -11.93 9.65
CA PHE A 476 -34.97 -13.04 9.92
C PHE A 476 -35.93 -12.71 11.06
N THR A 477 -35.43 -12.23 12.20
CA THR A 477 -36.26 -11.93 13.38
C THR A 477 -37.27 -10.83 13.09
N TYR A 478 -36.86 -9.78 12.38
CA TYR A 478 -37.80 -8.75 11.94
C TYR A 478 -38.89 -9.36 11.04
N TRP A 479 -38.51 -10.21 10.08
CA TRP A 479 -39.48 -10.86 9.21
C TRP A 479 -40.45 -11.73 10.01
N TRP A 480 -39.91 -12.57 10.89
CA TRP A 480 -40.66 -13.47 11.76
C TRP A 480 -41.70 -12.72 12.59
N GLN A 481 -41.33 -11.55 13.13
CA GLN A 481 -42.22 -10.75 13.97
C GLN A 481 -43.24 -9.90 13.19
N THR A 482 -42.83 -9.30 12.07
CA THR A 482 -43.67 -8.31 11.35
C THR A 482 -44.41 -8.88 10.15
N GLY A 483 -43.95 -10.00 9.58
CA GLY A 483 -44.47 -10.54 8.33
C GLY A 483 -44.26 -9.65 7.10
N ASN A 484 -43.52 -8.54 7.22
CA ASN A 484 -43.40 -7.57 6.13
C ASN A 484 -42.39 -8.03 5.06
N ALA A 485 -42.96 -8.59 4.00
CA ALA A 485 -42.29 -9.10 2.80
C ALA A 485 -42.08 -8.10 1.66
N GLY A 486 -42.38 -6.82 1.89
CA GLY A 486 -42.44 -5.83 0.82
C GLY A 486 -41.12 -5.69 0.05
N LEU A 487 -41.21 -5.70 -1.28
CA LEU A 487 -40.08 -5.45 -2.19
C LEU A 487 -39.38 -4.11 -1.88
N VAL A 488 -40.15 -3.09 -1.48
CA VAL A 488 -39.61 -1.77 -1.09
C VAL A 488 -38.61 -1.88 0.06
N ARG A 489 -38.88 -2.74 1.05
CA ARG A 489 -37.96 -2.95 2.17
C ARG A 489 -36.68 -3.64 1.70
N PHE A 490 -36.82 -4.65 0.84
CA PHE A 490 -35.68 -5.33 0.24
C PHE A 490 -34.76 -4.32 -0.49
N LEU A 491 -35.33 -3.49 -1.37
CA LEU A 491 -34.59 -2.47 -2.10
C LEU A 491 -33.93 -1.43 -1.16
N ASN A 492 -34.62 -1.01 -0.10
CA ASN A 492 -34.05 -0.08 0.88
C ASN A 492 -32.85 -0.68 1.65
N VAL A 493 -32.93 -1.95 2.04
CA VAL A 493 -31.82 -2.65 2.71
C VAL A 493 -30.65 -2.83 1.74
N MET A 494 -30.93 -3.30 0.52
CA MET A 494 -29.91 -3.46 -0.51
C MET A 494 -29.20 -2.15 -0.83
N PHE A 495 -29.95 -1.05 -0.97
CA PHE A 495 -29.37 0.27 -1.16
C PHE A 495 -28.48 0.66 0.02
N ARG A 496 -28.97 0.55 1.27
CA ARG A 496 -28.22 0.94 2.47
C ARG A 496 -26.90 0.18 2.62
N VAL A 497 -26.91 -1.13 2.32
CA VAL A 497 -25.72 -1.98 2.45
C VAL A 497 -24.71 -1.69 1.34
N ASN A 498 -25.17 -1.41 0.12
CA ASN A 498 -24.32 -1.32 -1.06
C ASN A 498 -23.89 0.09 -1.45
N PHE A 499 -24.61 1.12 -1.00
CA PHE A 499 -24.44 2.49 -1.48
C PHE A 499 -22.99 2.96 -1.45
N LEU A 500 -22.31 2.84 -0.30
CA LEU A 500 -20.93 3.28 -0.16
C LEU A 500 -19.97 2.46 -1.04
N THR A 501 -20.10 1.14 -1.04
CA THR A 501 -19.22 0.23 -1.78
C THR A 501 -19.35 0.42 -3.28
N VAL A 502 -20.55 0.59 -3.82
CA VAL A 502 -20.77 0.84 -5.25
C VAL A 502 -20.11 2.15 -5.67
N ILE A 503 -20.33 3.24 -4.91
CA ILE A 503 -19.68 4.52 -5.20
C ILE A 503 -18.16 4.40 -5.10
N LEU A 504 -17.65 3.66 -4.11
CA LEU A 504 -16.21 3.41 -3.96
C LEU A 504 -15.64 2.65 -5.17
N CYS A 505 -16.36 1.64 -5.70
CA CYS A 505 -15.96 0.91 -6.90
C CYS A 505 -15.87 1.83 -8.13
N LEU A 506 -16.84 2.73 -8.31
CA LEU A 506 -16.87 3.71 -9.40
C LEU A 506 -15.72 4.73 -9.27
N CYS A 507 -15.49 5.25 -8.06
CA CYS A 507 -14.44 6.23 -7.78
C CYS A 507 -13.03 5.63 -7.86
N MET A 508 -12.86 4.36 -7.45
CA MET A 508 -11.56 3.68 -7.39
C MET A 508 -11.26 2.82 -8.61
N ASN A 509 -12.20 2.64 -9.54
CA ASN A 509 -12.07 1.72 -10.67
C ASN A 509 -11.65 0.30 -10.23
N ARG A 510 -12.39 -0.25 -9.26
CA ARG A 510 -12.19 -1.61 -8.78
C ARG A 510 -13.48 -2.43 -8.93
N PRO A 511 -13.38 -3.73 -9.22
CA PRO A 511 -14.55 -4.58 -9.35
C PRO A 511 -15.26 -4.71 -7.99
N TYR A 512 -16.59 -4.85 -8.02
CA TYR A 512 -17.41 -4.93 -6.81
C TYR A 512 -16.99 -6.07 -5.85
N GLN A 513 -16.52 -7.20 -6.40
CA GLN A 513 -16.02 -8.34 -5.63
C GLN A 513 -14.75 -8.04 -4.83
N PHE A 514 -13.99 -6.98 -5.16
CA PHE A 514 -12.83 -6.55 -4.39
C PHE A 514 -13.19 -6.26 -2.93
N TYR A 515 -14.38 -5.69 -2.69
CA TYR A 515 -14.90 -5.42 -1.36
C TYR A 515 -15.78 -6.56 -0.83
N PHE A 516 -15.29 -7.81 -0.96
CA PHE A 516 -16.00 -9.09 -0.83
C PHE A 516 -17.06 -9.18 0.28
N PHE A 517 -16.87 -8.52 1.42
CA PHE A 517 -17.78 -8.58 2.56
C PHE A 517 -19.18 -8.02 2.26
N VAL A 518 -19.28 -6.91 1.53
CA VAL A 518 -20.56 -6.28 1.18
C VAL A 518 -21.34 -7.06 0.10
N PRO A 519 -20.71 -7.54 -1.00
CA PRO A 519 -21.30 -8.53 -1.89
C PRO A 519 -21.82 -9.76 -1.15
N LEU A 520 -21.06 -10.28 -0.19
CA LEU A 520 -21.44 -11.47 0.57
C LEU A 520 -22.68 -11.23 1.44
N LEU A 521 -22.75 -10.10 2.16
CA LEU A 521 -23.94 -9.70 2.91
C LEU A 521 -25.17 -9.56 2.01
N SER A 522 -25.01 -8.92 0.85
CA SER A 522 -26.08 -8.69 -0.12
C SER A 522 -26.61 -10.00 -0.71
N PHE A 523 -25.70 -10.92 -1.02
CA PHE A 523 -26.01 -12.25 -1.53
C PHE A 523 -26.82 -13.07 -0.51
N TRP A 524 -26.32 -13.21 0.72
CA TRP A 524 -27.02 -13.98 1.75
C TRP A 524 -28.32 -13.35 2.21
N TYR A 525 -28.39 -12.01 2.25
CA TYR A 525 -29.65 -11.32 2.49
C TYR A 525 -30.68 -11.60 1.38
N SER A 526 -30.24 -11.64 0.11
CA SER A 526 -31.11 -11.98 -1.03
C SER A 526 -31.61 -13.41 -0.96
N ILE A 527 -30.74 -14.38 -0.65
CA ILE A 527 -31.14 -15.79 -0.44
C ILE A 527 -32.17 -15.89 0.69
N MET A 528 -31.91 -15.26 1.83
CA MET A 528 -32.84 -15.25 2.96
C MET A 528 -34.18 -14.61 2.60
N TYR A 529 -34.16 -13.48 1.88
CA TYR A 529 -35.37 -12.83 1.39
C TYR A 529 -36.17 -13.74 0.47
N LEU A 530 -35.53 -14.39 -0.50
CA LEU A 530 -36.19 -15.33 -1.42
C LEU A 530 -36.81 -16.51 -0.67
N MET A 531 -36.03 -17.16 0.20
CA MET A 531 -36.46 -18.31 1.00
C MET A 531 -37.69 -18.00 1.88
N LEU A 532 -37.70 -16.84 2.53
CA LEU A 532 -38.81 -16.41 3.39
C LEU A 532 -40.01 -15.89 2.59
N SER A 533 -39.79 -15.30 1.41
CA SER A 533 -40.84 -14.75 0.54
C SER A 533 -41.64 -15.83 -0.19
N LEU A 534 -40.99 -16.95 -0.53
CA LEU A 534 -41.62 -18.08 -1.20
C LEU A 534 -42.74 -18.68 -0.33
N PRO A 535 -43.89 -19.05 -0.90
CA PRO A 535 -44.95 -19.73 -0.14
C PRO A 535 -44.46 -21.07 0.46
N PRO A 536 -44.92 -21.48 1.66
CA PRO A 536 -45.80 -20.75 2.58
C PRO A 536 -45.06 -19.64 3.34
N ARG A 537 -45.70 -18.48 3.50
CA ARG A 537 -45.19 -17.35 4.30
C ARG A 537 -45.60 -17.54 5.75
N ILE A 538 -44.62 -17.65 6.64
CA ILE A 538 -44.84 -18.01 8.04
C ILE A 538 -44.29 -16.89 8.92
N THR A 539 -45.07 -16.51 9.92
CA THR A 539 -44.73 -15.50 10.92
C THR A 539 -44.93 -16.08 12.32
N ALA A 540 -44.41 -15.39 13.34
CA ALA A 540 -44.57 -15.77 14.74
C ALA A 540 -46.05 -15.98 15.11
N GLN A 541 -46.91 -15.03 14.72
CA GLN A 541 -48.35 -15.07 15.03
C GLN A 541 -49.04 -16.30 14.41
N ILE A 542 -48.70 -16.65 13.17
CA ILE A 542 -49.32 -17.79 12.48
C ILE A 542 -48.78 -19.11 13.04
N ALA A 543 -47.50 -19.15 13.41
CA ALA A 543 -46.87 -20.31 14.03
C ALA A 543 -47.35 -20.56 15.46
N GLU A 544 -47.65 -19.51 16.22
CA GLU A 544 -48.30 -19.60 17.54
C GLU A 544 -49.73 -20.14 17.42
N ALA A 545 -50.47 -19.74 16.39
CA ALA A 545 -51.81 -20.26 16.12
C ALA A 545 -51.79 -21.72 15.61
N ASN A 546 -50.77 -22.11 14.85
CA ASN A 546 -50.62 -23.45 14.27
C ASN A 546 -49.17 -23.96 14.40
N PRO A 547 -48.85 -24.74 15.44
CA PRO A 547 -47.49 -25.20 15.70
C PRO A 547 -46.87 -26.04 14.57
N TYR A 548 -47.68 -26.76 13.78
CA TYR A 548 -47.19 -27.50 12.60
C TYR A 548 -46.48 -26.62 11.58
N GLN A 549 -46.74 -25.31 11.57
CA GLN A 549 -46.08 -24.40 10.64
C GLN A 549 -44.58 -24.20 10.93
N TYR A 550 -44.11 -24.49 12.14
CA TYR A 550 -42.67 -24.53 12.42
C TYR A 550 -41.95 -25.54 11.53
N LEU A 551 -42.58 -26.68 11.22
CA LEU A 551 -42.00 -27.71 10.36
C LEU A 551 -41.67 -27.16 8.96
N TYR A 552 -42.54 -26.32 8.38
CA TYR A 552 -42.30 -25.72 7.07
C TYR A 552 -41.10 -24.77 7.07
N VAL A 553 -40.87 -24.03 8.17
CA VAL A 553 -39.66 -23.18 8.32
C VAL A 553 -38.41 -24.06 8.37
N VAL A 554 -38.44 -25.14 9.15
CA VAL A 554 -37.35 -26.11 9.25
C VAL A 554 -37.05 -26.74 7.89
N VAL A 555 -38.08 -27.19 7.18
CA VAL A 555 -37.95 -27.76 5.82
C VAL A 555 -37.27 -26.75 4.90
N LYS A 556 -37.68 -25.48 4.89
CA LYS A 556 -37.02 -24.45 4.07
C LYS A 556 -35.54 -24.29 4.42
N PHE A 557 -35.17 -24.31 5.71
CA PHE A 557 -33.76 -24.22 6.11
C PHE A 557 -32.97 -25.47 5.72
N ILE A 558 -33.55 -26.67 5.84
CA ILE A 558 -32.92 -27.92 5.38
C ILE A 558 -32.72 -27.89 3.87
N THR A 559 -33.71 -27.44 3.10
CA THR A 559 -33.59 -27.28 1.64
C THR A 559 -32.50 -26.27 1.27
N MET A 560 -32.43 -25.14 1.99
CA MET A 560 -31.38 -24.15 1.78
C MET A 560 -30.00 -24.75 2.09
N LEU A 561 -29.85 -25.43 3.22
CA LEU A 561 -28.61 -26.09 3.62
C LEU A 561 -28.19 -27.14 2.58
N ALA A 562 -29.11 -28.00 2.15
CA ALA A 562 -28.84 -29.01 1.13
C ALA A 562 -28.38 -28.38 -0.19
N THR A 563 -29.05 -27.30 -0.63
CA THR A 563 -28.67 -26.57 -1.85
C THR A 563 -27.25 -25.99 -1.73
N VAL A 564 -26.94 -25.37 -0.60
CA VAL A 564 -25.60 -24.83 -0.33
C VAL A 564 -24.55 -25.93 -0.27
N THR A 565 -24.84 -27.06 0.38
CA THR A 565 -23.92 -28.21 0.46
C THR A 565 -23.68 -28.81 -0.92
N VAL A 566 -24.70 -28.95 -1.78
CA VAL A 566 -24.53 -29.44 -3.15
C VAL A 566 -23.64 -28.51 -3.97
N LEU A 567 -23.88 -27.19 -3.91
CA LEU A 567 -23.04 -26.20 -4.59
C LEU A 567 -21.60 -26.18 -4.06
N TYR A 568 -21.41 -26.39 -2.76
CA TYR A 568 -20.08 -26.46 -2.16
C TYR A 568 -19.31 -27.73 -2.53
N MET A 569 -19.99 -28.89 -2.54
CA MET A 569 -19.37 -30.18 -2.83
C MET A 569 -19.10 -30.40 -4.33
N SER A 570 -19.76 -29.64 -5.21
CA SER A 570 -19.57 -29.77 -6.66
C SER A 570 -19.03 -28.49 -7.29
N GLU A 571 -17.72 -28.49 -7.50
CA GLU A 571 -17.00 -27.45 -8.24
C GLU A 571 -17.59 -27.23 -9.64
N VAL A 572 -17.89 -28.31 -10.37
CA VAL A 572 -18.47 -28.23 -11.73
C VAL A 572 -19.83 -27.52 -11.74
N PHE A 573 -20.70 -27.80 -10.77
CA PHE A 573 -22.00 -27.11 -10.67
C PHE A 573 -21.81 -25.66 -10.28
N PHE A 574 -20.88 -25.37 -9.37
CA PHE A 574 -20.57 -24.01 -8.96
C PHE A 574 -20.05 -23.17 -10.12
N GLU A 575 -19.06 -23.66 -10.86
CA GLU A 575 -18.51 -22.98 -12.03
C GLU A 575 -19.58 -22.70 -13.06
N ARG A 576 -20.40 -23.69 -13.46
CA ARG A 576 -21.44 -23.47 -14.48
C ARG A 576 -22.52 -22.45 -14.10
N ILE A 577 -22.75 -22.20 -12.81
CA ILE A 577 -23.78 -21.28 -12.33
C ILE A 577 -23.21 -19.87 -12.12
N PHE A 578 -21.96 -19.76 -11.67
CA PHE A 578 -21.39 -18.51 -11.17
C PHE A 578 -20.17 -17.98 -11.95
N VAL A 579 -19.55 -18.78 -12.82
CA VAL A 579 -18.36 -18.44 -13.65
C VAL A 579 -18.76 -18.50 -15.11
#